data_AF-A0A0F2JB01-F1
#
_entry.id   AF-A0A0F2JB01-F1
#
_cell.length_a   1.000
_cell.length_b   1.000
_cell.length_c   1.000
_cell.angle_alpha   90.00
_cell.angle_beta   90.00
_cell.angle_gamma   90.00
#
_symmetry.space_group_name_H-M   'P 1'
#
loop_
_entity.id
_entity.type
_entity.pdbx_description
1 polymer ?
#
loop_
_entity_poly.entity_id
_entity_poly.type
_entity_poly.pdbx_seq_one_letter_code
_entity_poly.pdbx_strand_id
1 'polypeptide(L)'
;MKVVAKMMMPDLIPLYLSLRLALTATLIGLLIGLPIAWFLGQTKWKGREILDSLISIPMVLPPTVLGYYLLVLLGRNSWIGKLAERLAIPLVFTTRGAIIAATVVSIPFFIKTARSAIEGVPFNLMDAARVLGRTDLNIFFSVVIPNAWKGIAAGLVLMFARALGDFGTTLMVSGGYLEKR
;
A
#
# COMPACT_ATOMS: atom_id res chain seq x y z
N MET A 1 23.98 7.34 -36.73
CA MET A 1 22.97 6.28 -36.47
C MET A 1 23.28 5.37 -35.28
N LYS A 2 24.54 4.99 -34.98
CA LYS A 2 24.88 4.15 -33.80
C LYS A 2 24.79 4.86 -32.44
N VAL A 3 24.75 6.19 -32.40
CA VAL A 3 24.59 6.98 -31.15
C VAL A 3 23.14 7.00 -30.68
N VAL A 4 22.17 7.06 -31.60
CA VAL A 4 20.72 7.05 -31.27
C VAL A 4 20.30 5.68 -30.73
N ALA A 5 20.80 4.57 -31.30
CA ALA A 5 20.51 3.22 -30.80
C ALA A 5 21.11 2.93 -29.41
N LYS A 6 22.24 3.58 -29.05
CA LYS A 6 22.84 3.47 -27.71
C LYS A 6 22.11 4.33 -26.67
N MET A 7 21.29 5.29 -27.11
CA MET A 7 20.47 6.18 -26.28
C MET A 7 19.09 5.58 -25.99
N MET A 8 18.56 4.71 -26.86
CA MET A 8 17.23 4.08 -26.68
C MET A 8 17.18 2.94 -25.63
N MET A 9 18.31 2.39 -25.20
CA MET A 9 18.40 1.34 -24.17
C MET A 9 18.52 1.85 -22.72
N PRO A 10 19.17 2.99 -22.40
CA PRO A 10 19.19 3.56 -21.04
C PRO A 10 17.88 4.21 -20.56
N ASP A 11 16.96 4.60 -21.46
CA ASP A 11 15.77 5.38 -21.08
C ASP A 11 14.63 4.57 -20.42
N LEU A 12 14.67 3.23 -20.48
CA LEU A 12 13.64 2.35 -19.89
C LEU A 12 13.96 1.93 -18.45
N ILE A 13 15.17 2.21 -17.96
CA ILE A 13 15.60 1.86 -16.60
C ILE A 13 14.72 2.53 -15.52
N PRO A 14 14.40 3.83 -15.61
CA PRO A 14 13.50 4.48 -14.64
C PRO A 14 12.10 3.89 -14.68
N LEU A 15 11.59 3.57 -15.87
CA LEU A 15 10.28 2.94 -16.02
C LEU A 15 10.24 1.57 -15.35
N TYR A 16 11.26 0.73 -15.58
CA TYR A 16 11.37 -0.59 -14.95
C TYR A 16 11.46 -0.50 -13.43
N LEU A 17 12.27 0.43 -12.90
CA LEU A 17 12.42 0.64 -11.46
C LEU A 17 11.11 1.10 -10.83
N SER A 18 10.41 2.06 -11.45
CA SER A 18 9.11 2.56 -10.97
C SER A 18 8.04 1.46 -11.00
N LEU A 19 7.98 0.66 -12.07
CA LEU A 19 7.06 -0.48 -12.18
C LEU A 19 7.34 -1.52 -11.09
N ARG A 20 8.61 -1.91 -10.92
CA ARG A 20 9.01 -2.89 -9.90
C ARG A 20 8.67 -2.39 -8.49
N LEU A 21 8.91 -1.11 -8.23
CA LEU A 21 8.63 -0.48 -6.95
C LEU A 21 7.13 -0.42 -6.68
N ALA A 22 6.34 0.04 -7.65
CA ALA A 22 4.88 0.12 -7.54
C ALA A 22 4.25 -1.27 -7.35
N LEU A 23 4.72 -2.29 -8.08
CA LEU A 23 4.27 -3.68 -7.90
C LEU A 23 4.59 -4.20 -6.51
N THR A 24 5.82 -3.97 -6.03
CA THR A 24 6.24 -4.43 -4.70
C THR A 24 5.42 -3.74 -3.60
N ALA A 25 5.20 -2.43 -3.71
CA ALA A 25 4.35 -1.68 -2.80
C ALA A 25 2.91 -2.20 -2.82
N THR A 26 2.36 -2.47 -4.01
CA THR A 26 1.00 -3.01 -4.19
C THR A 26 0.84 -4.37 -3.54
N LEU A 27 1.82 -5.28 -3.68
CA LEU A 27 1.79 -6.59 -3.02
C LEU A 27 1.83 -6.46 -1.50
N ILE A 28 2.67 -5.57 -0.97
CA ILE A 28 2.74 -5.32 0.48
C ILE A 28 1.42 -4.72 0.99
N GLY A 29 0.87 -3.73 0.29
CA GLY A 29 -0.40 -3.14 0.69
C GLY A 29 -1.61 -4.05 0.46
N LEU A 30 -1.55 -5.03 -0.43
CA LEU A 30 -2.54 -6.11 -0.50
C LEU A 30 -2.52 -6.93 0.79
N LEU A 31 -1.34 -7.40 1.20
CA LEU A 31 -1.18 -8.25 2.38
C LEU A 31 -1.59 -7.54 3.68
N ILE A 32 -1.32 -6.24 3.78
CA ILE A 32 -1.64 -5.44 4.98
C ILE A 32 -3.05 -4.85 4.90
N GLY A 33 -3.40 -4.27 3.75
CA GLY A 33 -4.62 -3.50 3.56
C GLY A 33 -5.87 -4.37 3.43
N LEU A 34 -5.76 -5.60 2.92
CA LEU A 34 -6.94 -6.47 2.77
C LEU A 34 -7.48 -6.96 4.13
N PRO A 35 -6.64 -7.43 5.07
CA PRO A 35 -7.08 -7.69 6.44
C PRO A 35 -7.69 -6.46 7.12
N ILE A 36 -7.11 -5.28 6.92
CA ILE A 36 -7.64 -4.02 7.47
C ILE A 36 -9.00 -3.70 6.86
N ALA A 37 -9.13 -3.80 5.54
CA ALA A 37 -10.39 -3.56 4.83
C ALA A 37 -11.49 -4.54 5.26
N TRP A 38 -11.14 -5.81 5.48
CA TRP A 38 -12.04 -6.82 6.04
C TRP A 38 -12.47 -6.49 7.47
N PHE A 39 -11.50 -6.21 8.34
CA PHE A 39 -11.76 -5.87 9.74
C PHE A 39 -12.63 -4.63 9.85
N LEU A 40 -12.31 -3.58 9.10
CA LEU A 40 -13.17 -2.40 9.02
C LEU A 40 -14.53 -2.87 8.50
N GLY A 41 -14.62 -3.38 7.26
CA GLY A 41 -15.85 -3.82 6.58
C GLY A 41 -16.88 -4.52 7.46
N GLN A 42 -16.45 -5.50 8.26
CA GLN A 42 -17.33 -6.34 9.07
C GLN A 42 -17.64 -5.84 10.47
N THR A 43 -16.81 -4.98 11.04
CA THR A 43 -16.93 -4.64 12.46
C THR A 43 -17.94 -3.50 12.65
N LYS A 44 -18.82 -3.63 13.65
CA LYS A 44 -19.76 -2.57 14.12
C LYS A 44 -19.17 -1.70 15.24
N TRP A 45 -17.85 -1.73 15.42
CA TRP A 45 -17.17 -1.08 16.53
C TRP A 45 -17.16 0.44 16.34
N LYS A 46 -17.57 1.18 17.39
CA LYS A 46 -17.71 2.64 17.34
C LYS A 46 -16.41 3.39 16.96
N GLY A 47 -15.24 2.83 17.27
CA GLY A 47 -13.95 3.44 16.92
C GLY A 47 -13.50 3.21 15.46
N ARG A 48 -14.27 2.45 14.68
CA ARG A 48 -13.95 2.14 13.28
C ARG A 48 -13.81 3.40 12.43
N GLU A 49 -14.67 4.39 12.64
CA GLU A 49 -14.64 5.65 11.89
C GLU A 49 -13.39 6.50 12.22
N ILE A 50 -12.90 6.40 13.46
CA ILE A 50 -11.63 7.05 13.85
C ILE A 50 -10.47 6.37 13.14
N LEU A 51 -10.41 5.03 13.13
CA LEU A 51 -9.36 4.30 12.41
C LEU A 51 -9.40 4.59 10.91
N ASP A 52 -10.60 4.64 10.32
CA ASP A 52 -10.78 4.94 8.91
C ASP A 52 -10.31 6.37 8.57
N SER A 53 -10.56 7.33 9.46
CA SER A 53 -10.05 8.70 9.35
C SER A 53 -8.53 8.73 9.43
N LEU A 54 -7.93 8.01 10.38
CA LEU A 54 -6.47 7.90 10.52
C LEU A 54 -5.81 7.31 9.27
N ILE A 55 -6.40 6.25 8.71
CA ILE A 55 -5.94 5.63 7.46
C ILE A 55 -6.04 6.60 6.28
N SER A 56 -6.99 7.54 6.31
CA SER A 56 -7.21 8.50 5.24
C SER A 56 -6.29 9.72 5.30
N ILE A 57 -5.60 9.97 6.42
CA ILE A 57 -4.68 11.11 6.59
C ILE A 57 -3.66 11.24 5.45
N PRO A 58 -2.97 10.16 5.02
CA PRO A 58 -2.02 10.23 3.90
C PRO A 58 -2.59 10.77 2.59
N MET A 59 -3.90 10.63 2.37
CA MET A 59 -4.57 11.09 1.15
C MET A 59 -4.70 12.62 1.09
N VAL A 60 -4.73 13.28 2.25
CA VAL A 60 -4.98 14.72 2.37
C VAL A 60 -3.66 15.50 2.49
N LEU A 61 -2.60 14.84 2.95
CA LEU A 61 -1.29 15.47 3.12
C LEU A 61 -0.61 15.72 1.76
N PRO A 62 0.03 16.90 1.56
CA PRO A 62 0.91 17.11 0.43
C PRO A 62 2.04 16.06 0.41
N PRO A 63 2.46 15.57 -0.78
CA PRO A 63 3.50 14.55 -0.88
C PRO A 63 4.80 14.92 -0.18
N THR A 64 5.18 16.20 -0.23
CA THR A 64 6.39 16.72 0.41
C THR A 64 6.32 16.61 1.94
N VAL A 65 5.18 16.96 2.52
CA VAL A 65 4.97 16.90 3.98
C VAL A 65 4.98 15.45 4.43
N LEU A 66 4.31 14.57 3.68
CA LEU A 66 4.29 13.15 3.96
C LEU A 66 5.68 12.52 3.84
N GLY A 67 6.45 12.90 2.82
CA GLY A 67 7.83 12.47 2.63
C GLY A 67 8.73 12.90 3.78
N TYR A 68 8.60 14.15 4.25
CA TYR A 68 9.30 14.63 5.43
C TYR A 68 8.95 13.83 6.69
N TYR A 69 7.66 13.58 6.96
CA TYR A 69 7.28 12.78 8.13
C TYR A 69 7.79 11.35 8.05
N LEU A 70 7.77 10.73 6.87
CA LEU A 70 8.38 9.42 6.67
C LEU A 70 9.89 9.44 6.88
N LEU A 71 10.60 10.48 6.42
CA LEU A 71 12.02 10.64 6.71
C LEU A 71 12.31 10.72 8.21
N VAL A 72 11.52 11.49 8.95
CA VAL A 72 11.66 11.61 10.41
C VAL A 72 11.36 10.28 11.10
N LEU A 73 10.30 9.58 10.68
CA LEU A 73 9.87 8.30 11.26
C LEU A 73 10.77 7.11 10.91
N LEU A 74 11.40 7.12 9.75
CA LEU A 74 12.31 6.05 9.29
C LEU A 74 13.78 6.39 9.56
N GLY A 75 14.07 7.65 9.91
CA GLY A 75 15.41 8.15 10.18
C GLY A 75 16.04 7.53 11.41
N ARG A 76 17.37 7.54 11.47
CA ARG A 76 18.21 6.88 12.49
C ARG A 76 17.86 7.24 13.93
N ASN A 77 17.31 8.43 14.15
CA ASN A 77 16.97 8.94 15.48
C ASN A 77 15.59 8.46 15.98
N SER A 78 14.75 7.92 15.11
CA SER A 78 13.42 7.39 15.46
C SER A 78 13.50 6.00 16.10
N TRP A 79 12.45 5.59 16.81
CA TRP A 79 12.38 4.22 17.37
C TRP A 79 12.42 3.15 16.29
N ILE A 80 11.70 3.36 15.17
CA ILE A 80 11.67 2.45 14.02
C ILE A 80 13.05 2.38 13.35
N GLY A 81 13.67 3.53 13.10
CA GLY A 81 15.00 3.62 12.52
C GLY A 81 16.07 2.96 13.40
N LYS A 82 16.05 3.17 14.71
CA LYS A 82 16.95 2.50 15.66
C LYS A 82 16.79 0.98 15.66
N LEU A 83 15.55 0.48 15.60
CA LEU A 83 15.29 -0.95 15.50
C LEU A 83 15.81 -1.52 14.18
N ALA A 84 15.57 -0.82 13.08
CA ALA A 84 16.04 -1.20 11.75
C ALA A 84 17.57 -1.19 11.66
N GLU A 85 18.26 -0.26 12.31
CA GLU A 85 19.71 -0.23 12.41
C GLU A 85 20.29 -1.37 13.24
N ARG A 86 19.63 -1.75 14.35
CA ARG A 86 20.02 -2.94 15.12
C ARG A 86 19.95 -4.22 14.30
N LEU A 87 19.07 -4.26 13.29
CA LEU A 87 18.94 -5.35 12.34
C LEU A 87 19.82 -5.18 11.09
N ALA A 88 20.66 -4.13 11.03
CA ALA A 88 21.48 -3.76 9.87
C ALA A 88 20.67 -3.52 8.57
N ILE A 89 19.44 -3.01 8.71
CA ILE A 89 18.51 -2.72 7.60
C ILE A 89 18.28 -1.20 7.53
N PRO A 90 19.15 -0.41 6.87
CA PRO A 90 18.91 1.02 6.71
C PRO A 90 17.66 1.28 5.86
N LEU A 91 16.77 2.15 6.34
CA LEU A 91 15.50 2.47 5.68
C LEU A 91 15.55 3.76 4.86
N VAL A 92 16.21 4.80 5.37
CA VAL A 92 16.37 6.07 4.64
C VAL A 92 17.47 5.94 3.58
N PHE A 93 17.28 6.58 2.43
CA PHE A 93 18.19 6.52 1.28
C PHE A 93 18.38 5.11 0.69
N THR A 94 17.35 4.25 0.81
CA THR A 94 17.37 2.90 0.23
C THR A 94 16.12 2.60 -0.58
N THR A 95 16.19 1.57 -1.43
CA THR A 95 15.02 1.04 -2.15
C THR A 95 13.92 0.58 -1.20
N ARG A 96 14.27 0.14 0.03
CA ARG A 96 13.29 -0.29 1.03
C ARG A 96 12.47 0.89 1.54
N GLY A 97 13.13 2.03 1.85
CA GLY A 97 12.42 3.27 2.19
C GLY A 97 11.52 3.76 1.06
N ALA A 98 11.98 3.62 -0.19
CA ALA A 98 11.19 3.95 -1.37
C ALA A 98 9.91 3.10 -1.48
N ILE A 99 10.01 1.77 -1.25
CA ILE A 99 8.87 0.86 -1.22
C ILE A 99 7.91 1.21 -0.07
N ILE A 100 8.43 1.50 1.13
CA ILE A 100 7.61 1.90 2.29
C ILE A 100 6.85 3.18 1.97
N ALA A 101 7.51 4.20 1.42
CA ALA A 101 6.90 5.46 1.04
C ALA A 101 5.76 5.25 0.03
N ALA A 102 6.03 4.53 -1.05
CA ALA A 102 5.01 4.23 -2.06
C ALA A 102 3.84 3.42 -1.47
N THR A 103 4.10 2.51 -0.54
CA THR A 103 3.05 1.74 0.15
C THR A 103 2.18 2.66 1.01
N VAL A 104 2.78 3.49 1.87
CA VAL A 104 2.03 4.38 2.80
C VAL A 104 1.15 5.37 2.04
N VAL A 105 1.65 5.89 0.92
CA VAL A 105 0.91 6.84 0.08
C VAL A 105 -0.27 6.18 -0.64
N SER A 106 -0.11 4.94 -1.11
CA SER A 106 -1.09 4.28 -1.97
C SER A 106 -2.09 3.39 -1.23
N ILE A 107 -1.71 2.83 -0.08
CA ILE A 107 -2.54 1.87 0.68
C ILE A 107 -3.93 2.40 1.08
N PRO A 108 -4.16 3.71 1.39
CA PRO A 108 -5.50 4.18 1.76
C PRO A 108 -6.52 4.02 0.64
N PHE A 109 -6.07 4.21 -0.61
CA PHE A 109 -6.91 4.04 -1.81
C PHE A 109 -7.38 2.58 -1.94
N PHE A 110 -6.48 1.63 -1.67
CA PHE A 110 -6.85 0.21 -1.63
C PHE A 110 -7.84 -0.08 -0.51
N ILE A 111 -7.52 0.33 0.72
CA ILE A 111 -8.34 0.01 1.90
C ILE A 111 -9.76 0.56 1.73
N LYS A 112 -9.93 1.80 1.28
CA LYS A 112 -11.25 2.41 1.05
C LYS A 112 -12.06 1.66 0.00
N THR A 113 -11.43 1.34 -1.13
CA THR A 113 -12.10 0.65 -2.24
C THR A 113 -12.47 -0.79 -1.87
N ALA A 114 -11.54 -1.52 -1.26
CA ALA A 114 -11.76 -2.88 -0.80
C ALA A 114 -12.79 -2.95 0.33
N ARG A 115 -12.77 -2.01 1.29
CA ARG A 115 -13.77 -1.90 2.36
C ARG A 115 -15.16 -1.74 1.76
N SER A 116 -15.34 -0.79 0.83
CA SER A 116 -16.64 -0.55 0.20
C SER A 116 -17.16 -1.78 -0.55
N ALA A 117 -16.27 -2.51 -1.23
CA ALA A 117 -16.62 -3.76 -1.90
C ALA A 117 -17.04 -4.86 -0.93
N ILE A 118 -16.36 -4.96 0.21
CA ILE A 118 -16.65 -5.94 1.27
C ILE A 118 -17.98 -5.61 1.96
N GLU A 119 -18.25 -4.33 2.24
CA GLU A 119 -19.54 -3.87 2.80
C GLU A 119 -20.73 -4.17 1.87
N GLY A 120 -20.49 -4.20 0.56
CA GLY A 120 -21.49 -4.58 -0.44
C GLY A 120 -21.83 -6.08 -0.48
N VAL A 121 -21.07 -6.94 0.23
CA VAL A 121 -21.36 -8.38 0.27
C VAL A 121 -22.64 -8.61 1.10
N PRO A 122 -23.65 -9.31 0.55
CA PRO A 122 -24.90 -9.54 1.26
C PRO A 122 -24.72 -10.23 2.62
N PHE A 123 -25.24 -9.62 3.69
CA PHE A 123 -25.12 -10.14 5.06
C PHE A 123 -25.71 -11.55 5.23
N ASN A 124 -26.78 -11.86 4.49
CA ASN A 124 -27.43 -13.17 4.51
C ASN A 124 -26.50 -14.32 4.09
N LEU A 125 -25.57 -14.10 3.16
CA LEU A 125 -24.59 -15.11 2.76
C LEU A 125 -23.60 -15.41 3.90
N MET A 126 -23.18 -14.38 4.62
CA MET A 126 -22.25 -14.52 5.74
C MET A 126 -22.93 -15.18 6.93
N ASP A 127 -24.18 -14.81 7.24
CA ASP A 127 -24.94 -15.42 8.34
C ASP A 127 -25.30 -16.87 8.05
N ALA A 128 -25.68 -17.21 6.81
CA ALA A 128 -25.90 -18.60 6.42
C ALA A 128 -24.63 -19.45 6.61
N ALA A 129 -23.46 -18.92 6.24
CA ALA A 129 -22.19 -19.61 6.46
C ALA A 129 -21.86 -19.79 7.96
N ARG A 130 -22.19 -18.82 8.81
CA ARG A 130 -22.03 -18.93 10.28
C ARG A 130 -22.95 -20.00 10.87
N VAL A 131 -24.20 -20.07 10.42
CA VAL A 131 -25.17 -21.12 10.83
C VAL A 131 -24.67 -22.52 10.45
N LEU A 132 -23.99 -22.64 9.30
CA LEU A 132 -23.33 -23.88 8.87
C LEU A 132 -22.02 -24.17 9.64
N GLY A 133 -21.70 -23.41 10.69
CA GLY A 133 -20.54 -23.64 11.55
C GLY A 133 -19.20 -23.17 10.97
N ARG A 134 -19.19 -22.35 9.91
CA ARG A 134 -17.94 -21.82 9.34
C ARG A 134 -17.39 -20.69 10.20
N THR A 135 -16.07 -20.71 10.41
CA THR A 135 -15.34 -19.65 11.10
C THR A 135 -15.22 -18.39 10.24
N ASP A 136 -15.02 -17.21 10.84
CA ASP A 136 -14.91 -15.95 10.09
C ASP A 136 -13.77 -15.95 9.06
N LEU A 137 -12.64 -16.62 9.35
CA LEU A 137 -11.56 -16.81 8.38
C LEU A 137 -12.02 -17.64 7.18
N ASN A 138 -12.79 -18.71 7.42
CA ASN A 138 -13.32 -19.51 6.33
C ASN A 138 -14.33 -18.71 5.49
N ILE A 139 -15.20 -17.93 6.14
CA ILE A 139 -16.17 -17.04 5.47
C ILE A 139 -15.44 -16.00 4.63
N PHE A 140 -14.36 -15.43 5.14
CA PHE A 140 -13.54 -14.46 4.41
C PHE A 140 -13.04 -15.03 3.07
N PHE A 141 -12.42 -16.21 3.08
CA PHE A 141 -11.88 -16.82 1.85
C PHE A 141 -12.95 -17.42 0.94
N SER A 142 -14.02 -17.98 1.50
CA SER A 142 -15.02 -18.74 0.71
C SER A 142 -16.24 -17.94 0.26
N VAL A 143 -16.57 -16.86 0.97
CA VAL A 143 -17.75 -16.02 0.68
C VAL A 143 -17.31 -14.62 0.28
N VAL A 144 -16.50 -13.96 1.10
CA VAL A 144 -16.28 -12.52 0.94
C VAL A 144 -15.35 -12.22 -0.22
N ILE A 145 -14.17 -12.85 -0.28
CA ILE A 145 -13.23 -12.64 -1.38
C ILE A 145 -13.89 -12.90 -2.74
N PRO A 146 -14.59 -14.02 -2.98
CA PRO A 146 -15.25 -14.28 -4.26
C PRO A 146 -16.34 -13.25 -4.62
N ASN A 147 -17.11 -12.78 -3.64
CA ASN A 147 -18.18 -11.80 -3.91
C ASN A 147 -17.63 -10.37 -4.09
N ALA A 148 -16.60 -9.99 -3.34
CA ALA A 148 -15.98 -8.67 -3.40
C ALA A 148 -14.83 -8.56 -4.42
N TRP A 149 -14.50 -9.64 -5.15
CA TRP A 149 -13.26 -9.73 -5.94
C TRP A 149 -13.09 -8.59 -6.94
N LYS A 150 -14.17 -8.17 -7.61
CA LYS A 150 -14.14 -7.07 -8.59
C LYS A 150 -13.74 -5.75 -7.94
N GLY A 151 -14.26 -5.46 -6.76
CA GLY A 151 -13.93 -4.25 -6.02
C GLY A 151 -12.53 -4.31 -5.39
N ILE A 152 -12.10 -5.48 -4.91
CA ILE A 152 -10.71 -5.70 -4.47
C ILE A 152 -9.74 -5.48 -5.63
N ALA A 153 -10.02 -6.03 -6.81
CA ALA A 153 -9.21 -5.83 -8.01
C ALA A 153 -9.17 -4.37 -8.45
N ALA A 154 -10.31 -3.66 -8.43
CA ALA A 154 -10.35 -2.23 -8.69
C ALA A 154 -9.48 -1.43 -7.70
N GLY A 155 -9.57 -1.77 -6.40
CA GLY A 155 -8.72 -1.15 -5.37
C GLY A 155 -7.23 -1.40 -5.60
N LEU A 156 -6.86 -2.60 -6.03
CA LEU A 156 -5.47 -2.95 -6.37
C LEU A 156 -4.95 -2.12 -7.54
N VAL A 157 -5.75 -1.97 -8.60
CA VAL A 157 -5.39 -1.14 -9.76
C VAL A 157 -5.23 0.32 -9.35
N LEU A 158 -6.12 0.86 -8.52
CA LEU A 158 -6.03 2.24 -8.01
C LEU A 158 -4.78 2.44 -7.15
N MET A 159 -4.48 1.50 -6.26
CA MET A 159 -3.28 1.53 -5.44
C MET A 159 -2.02 1.50 -6.29
N PHE A 160 -1.96 0.59 -7.27
CA PHE A 160 -0.85 0.49 -8.19
C PHE A 160 -0.65 1.79 -8.98
N ALA A 161 -1.73 2.35 -9.54
CA ALA A 161 -1.69 3.62 -10.26
C ALA A 161 -1.19 4.76 -9.36
N ARG A 162 -1.66 4.81 -8.10
CA ARG A 162 -1.22 5.82 -7.13
C ARG A 162 0.25 5.67 -6.76
N ALA A 163 0.74 4.44 -6.57
CA ALA A 163 2.13 4.15 -6.25
C ALA A 163 3.05 4.48 -7.44
N LEU A 164 2.63 4.16 -8.67
CA LEU A 164 3.38 4.47 -9.88
C LEU A 164 3.48 5.98 -10.13
N GLY A 165 2.41 6.73 -9.82
CA GLY A 165 2.37 8.18 -9.93
C GLY A 165 3.06 8.93 -8.78
N ASP A 166 3.50 8.26 -7.70
CA ASP A 166 4.10 8.94 -6.55
C ASP A 166 5.62 9.10 -6.66
N PHE A 167 6.02 10.26 -7.17
CA PHE A 167 7.44 10.60 -7.28
C PHE A 167 7.96 11.38 -6.06
N GLY A 168 7.20 12.38 -5.58
CA GLY A 168 7.67 13.34 -4.57
C GLY A 168 8.04 12.70 -3.23
N THR A 169 7.16 11.86 -2.69
CA THR A 169 7.42 11.19 -1.40
C THR A 169 8.56 10.20 -1.51
N THR A 170 8.54 9.39 -2.58
CA THR A 170 9.52 8.33 -2.85
C THR A 170 10.93 8.90 -3.00
N LEU A 171 11.09 10.00 -3.74
CA LEU A 171 12.37 10.67 -3.90
C LEU A 171 12.89 11.25 -2.59
N MET A 172 12.04 11.88 -1.77
CA MET A 172 12.49 12.45 -0.50
C MET A 172 13.03 11.36 0.41
N VAL A 173 12.32 10.24 0.55
CA VAL A 173 12.73 9.13 1.42
C VAL A 173 13.94 8.36 0.89
N SER A 174 14.06 8.22 -0.43
CA SER A 174 15.16 7.51 -1.08
C SER A 174 16.37 8.37 -1.46
N GLY A 175 16.25 9.70 -1.39
CA GLY A 175 17.28 10.69 -1.75
C GLY A 175 17.90 10.49 -3.14
N GLY A 176 17.11 10.06 -4.11
CA GLY A 176 17.59 9.80 -5.47
C GLY A 176 18.52 8.58 -5.59
N TYR A 177 18.58 7.69 -4.58
CA TYR A 177 19.36 6.45 -4.66
C TYR A 177 18.95 5.58 -5.87
N LEU A 178 17.69 5.68 -6.30
CA LEU A 178 17.18 4.99 -7.49
C LEU A 178 17.79 5.49 -8.81
N GLU A 179 18.34 6.71 -8.85
CA GLU A 179 18.88 7.37 -10.04
C GLU A 179 20.41 7.24 -10.16
N LYS A 180 21.09 6.80 -9.09
CA LYS A 180 22.55 6.62 -9.04
C LYS A 180 23.05 5.26 -9.56
N ARG A 181 22.21 4.43 -10.19
CA ARG A 181 22.59 3.12 -10.74
C ARG A 181 22.32 3.02 -12.23
#